data_AF-A0A8X6J3G5-F1
#
_entry.id   AF-A0A8X6J3G5-F1
#
_cell.length_a   1.000
_cell.length_b   1.000
_cell.length_c   1.000
_cell.angle_alpha   90.00
_cell.angle_beta   90.00
_cell.angle_gamma   90.00
#
_symmetry.space_group_name_H-M   'P 1'
#
loop_
_entity.id
_entity.type
_entity.pdbx_description
1 polymer ?
#
loop_
_entity_poly.entity_id
_entity_poly.type
_entity_poly.pdbx_seq_one_letter_code
_entity_poly.pdbx_strand_id
1 'polypeptide(L)'
;MSSFIAVKSHEFSKEFFREIKFPPQLSSFCSVVLIMSELLFNFIISVSFSVFVIYYSLICRVIQLLFGYLIDRFHRQILIKEGRSLLVSYGEIAKSMRNIDKELSLPIFSIIIVNMVGLFWGGYRLAFRTHMSTKYIISLVSAASCYLTFQLLIMISACMTNEMAEKIKSTLLCMKYRFPPDLRETKLKEVSLKESKLTLWKIYVMDRSLLITCFGTLLTYGILIGTLGEES
;
A
#
# COMPACT_ATOMS: atom_id res chain seq x y z
N MET A 1 6.49 16.53 7.55
CA MET A 1 5.37 17.43 7.93
C MET A 1 4.92 17.27 9.38
N SER A 2 4.81 16.05 9.94
CA SER A 2 4.40 15.85 11.35
C SER A 2 5.38 16.42 12.42
N SER A 3 6.70 16.49 12.17
CA SER A 3 7.63 17.20 13.10
C SER A 3 7.75 18.70 12.89
N PHE A 4 7.43 19.22 11.70
CA PHE A 4 7.40 20.66 11.47
C PHE A 4 6.07 21.24 11.95
N ILE A 5 4.98 20.46 11.84
CA ILE A 5 3.73 20.74 12.56
C ILE A 5 3.96 20.57 14.06
N ALA A 6 4.71 19.59 14.56
CA ALA A 6 5.00 19.50 16.00
C ALA A 6 5.88 20.66 16.50
N VAL A 7 6.92 21.08 15.78
CA VAL A 7 7.78 22.21 16.20
C VAL A 7 7.05 23.55 16.05
N LYS A 8 6.28 23.75 14.97
CA LYS A 8 5.50 24.98 14.74
C LYS A 8 4.20 25.01 15.56
N SER A 9 3.62 23.86 15.91
CA SER A 9 2.58 23.71 16.95
C SER A 9 3.14 24.01 18.33
N HIS A 10 4.37 23.59 18.62
CA HIS A 10 5.03 23.92 19.88
C HIS A 10 5.41 25.40 19.98
N GLU A 11 5.61 26.09 18.85
CA GLU A 11 5.85 27.54 18.76
C GLU A 11 4.53 28.33 18.81
N PHE A 12 3.49 27.90 18.09
CA PHE A 12 2.15 28.50 18.10
C PHE A 12 1.42 28.25 19.43
N SER A 13 1.61 27.09 20.05
CA SER A 13 1.15 26.78 21.41
C SER A 13 1.86 27.66 22.44
N LYS A 14 3.17 27.92 22.28
CA LYS A 14 3.89 28.86 23.15
C LYS A 14 3.40 30.30 23.02
N GLU A 15 2.98 30.73 21.83
CA GLU A 15 2.38 32.05 21.61
C GLU A 15 0.95 32.14 22.16
N PHE A 16 0.11 31.13 21.94
CA PHE A 16 -1.26 31.08 22.45
C PHE A 16 -1.33 30.92 23.97
N PHE A 17 -0.41 30.16 24.58
CA PHE A 17 -0.27 30.06 26.04
C PHE A 17 0.41 31.29 26.69
N ARG A 18 1.00 32.20 25.90
CA ARG A 18 1.56 33.46 26.42
C ARG A 18 0.46 34.48 26.74
N GLU A 19 -0.64 34.45 26.02
CA GLU A 19 -1.79 35.35 26.26
C GLU A 19 -2.71 34.88 27.39
N ILE A 20 -2.69 33.59 27.75
CA ILE A 20 -3.55 33.03 28.80
C ILE A 20 -2.70 32.65 30.02
N LYS A 21 -2.66 33.53 31.02
CA LYS A 21 -2.01 33.28 32.33
C LYS A 21 -2.73 32.17 33.10
N PHE A 22 -2.40 30.91 32.80
CA PHE A 22 -2.74 29.79 33.68
C PHE A 22 -1.73 29.68 34.83
N PRO A 23 -2.17 29.26 36.04
CA PRO A 23 -1.25 28.97 37.13
C PRO A 23 -0.28 27.83 36.73
N PRO A 24 1.00 27.87 37.17
CA PRO A 24 2.08 27.02 36.66
C PRO A 24 1.87 25.51 36.90
N GLN A 25 1.04 25.13 37.86
CA GLN A 25 0.68 23.73 38.11
C GLN A 25 -0.31 23.18 37.05
N LEU A 26 -1.17 24.04 36.49
CA LEU A 26 -2.18 23.62 35.51
C LEU A 26 -1.61 23.51 34.09
N SER A 27 -0.60 24.31 33.75
CA SER A 27 0.09 24.21 32.45
C SER A 27 0.90 22.91 32.32
N SER A 28 1.52 22.46 33.41
CA SER A 28 2.24 21.18 33.47
C SER A 28 1.29 19.99 33.31
N PHE A 29 0.14 20.02 33.97
CA PHE A 29 -0.85 18.95 33.87
C PHE A 29 -1.49 18.89 32.47
N CYS A 30 -1.84 20.06 31.91
CA CYS A 30 -2.38 20.15 30.55
C CYS A 30 -1.38 19.62 29.50
N SER A 31 -0.09 19.92 29.65
CA SER A 31 0.97 19.42 28.76
C SER A 31 1.08 17.89 28.81
N VAL A 32 1.00 17.28 30.00
CA VAL A 32 1.06 15.81 30.14
C VAL A 32 -0.18 15.16 29.51
N VAL A 33 -1.37 15.71 29.74
CA VAL A 33 -2.61 15.18 29.14
C VAL A 33 -2.57 15.27 27.61
N LEU A 34 -2.08 16.38 27.05
CA LEU A 34 -1.91 16.54 25.61
C LEU A 34 -0.93 15.51 25.03
N ILE A 35 0.24 15.33 25.66
CA ILE A 35 1.23 14.34 25.21
C ILE A 35 0.65 12.92 25.25
N MET A 36 -0.03 12.56 26.32
CA MET A 36 -0.66 11.23 26.45
C MET A 36 -1.77 11.03 25.41
N SER A 37 -2.57 12.05 25.15
CA SER A 37 -3.58 12.03 24.09
C SER A 37 -2.96 11.84 22.70
N GLU A 38 -1.89 12.56 22.38
CA GLU A 38 -1.18 12.41 21.11
C GLU A 38 -0.56 11.02 20.95
N LEU A 39 0.01 10.46 22.02
CA LEU A 39 0.58 9.11 22.01
C LEU A 39 -0.50 8.05 21.75
N LEU A 40 -1.65 8.14 22.44
CA LEU A 40 -2.76 7.23 22.23
C LEU A 40 -3.32 7.33 20.81
N PHE A 41 -3.48 8.55 20.30
CA PHE A 41 -3.95 8.77 18.94
C PHE A 41 -3.01 8.18 17.88
N ASN A 42 -1.70 8.40 18.02
CA ASN A 42 -0.69 7.82 17.14
C ASN A 42 -0.66 6.28 17.23
N PHE A 43 -0.83 5.72 18.43
CA PHE A 43 -0.92 4.28 18.62
C PHE A 43 -2.13 3.68 17.91
N ILE A 44 -3.32 4.30 18.07
CA ILE A 44 -4.55 3.86 17.42
C ILE A 44 -4.39 3.91 15.89
N ILE A 45 -3.89 5.02 15.34
CA ILE A 45 -3.65 5.14 13.88
C ILE A 45 -2.70 4.05 13.40
N SER A 46 -1.58 3.83 14.10
CA SER A 46 -0.59 2.83 13.71
C SER A 46 -1.15 1.41 13.70
N VAL A 47 -1.96 1.06 14.72
CA VAL A 47 -2.63 -0.25 14.78
C VAL A 47 -3.66 -0.38 13.66
N SER A 48 -4.54 0.62 13.47
CA SER A 48 -5.54 0.62 12.39
C SER A 48 -4.88 0.50 11.02
N PHE A 49 -3.79 1.22 10.80
CA PHE A 49 -3.00 1.16 9.57
C PHE A 49 -2.42 -0.24 9.34
N SER A 50 -1.78 -0.80 10.36
CA SER A 50 -1.17 -2.13 10.28
C SER A 50 -2.21 -3.21 9.98
N VAL A 51 -3.37 -3.16 10.66
CA VAL A 51 -4.49 -4.08 10.43
C VAL A 51 -5.00 -3.97 8.99
N PHE A 52 -5.16 -2.75 8.47
CA PHE A 52 -5.59 -2.53 7.10
C PHE A 52 -4.61 -3.12 6.08
N VAL A 53 -3.31 -2.88 6.26
CA VAL A 53 -2.26 -3.42 5.38
C VAL A 53 -2.29 -4.94 5.37
N ILE A 54 -2.35 -5.57 6.55
CA ILE A 54 -2.44 -7.03 6.68
C ILE A 54 -3.71 -7.56 6.00
N TYR A 55 -4.85 -6.92 6.24
CA TYR A 55 -6.13 -7.29 5.62
C TYR A 55 -6.06 -7.26 4.09
N TYR A 56 -5.53 -6.18 3.52
CA TYR A 56 -5.37 -6.05 2.08
C TYR A 56 -4.46 -7.14 1.48
N SER A 57 -3.33 -7.40 2.13
CA SER A 57 -2.39 -8.44 1.70
C SER A 57 -2.99 -9.85 1.80
N LEU A 58 -3.79 -10.13 2.83
CA LEU A 58 -4.52 -11.38 2.95
C LEU A 58 -5.54 -11.55 1.81
N ILE A 59 -6.30 -10.50 1.47
CA ILE A 59 -7.22 -10.53 0.34
C ILE A 59 -6.49 -10.82 -0.97
N CYS A 60 -5.40 -10.12 -1.24
CA CYS A 60 -4.56 -10.36 -2.41
C CYS A 60 -4.08 -11.82 -2.44
N ARG A 61 -3.63 -12.36 -1.30
CA ARG A 61 -3.19 -13.74 -1.19
C ARG A 61 -4.30 -14.74 -1.45
N VAL A 62 -5.51 -14.49 -0.94
CA VAL A 62 -6.69 -15.33 -1.21
C VAL A 62 -7.02 -15.33 -2.70
N ILE A 63 -7.04 -14.17 -3.37
CA ILE A 63 -7.28 -14.09 -4.82
C ILE A 63 -6.20 -14.86 -5.59
N GLN A 64 -4.93 -14.71 -5.24
CA GLN A 64 -3.83 -15.46 -5.84
C GLN A 64 -4.02 -16.97 -5.71
N LEU A 65 -4.42 -17.44 -4.53
CA LEU A 65 -4.70 -18.86 -4.28
C LEU A 65 -5.89 -19.34 -5.10
N LEU A 66 -6.96 -18.55 -5.20
CA LEU A 66 -8.13 -18.88 -6.02
C LEU A 66 -7.77 -18.98 -7.51
N PHE A 67 -6.99 -18.05 -8.03
CA PHE A 67 -6.50 -18.13 -9.41
C PHE A 67 -5.54 -19.30 -9.62
N GLY A 68 -4.65 -19.57 -8.67
CA GLY A 68 -3.74 -20.72 -8.72
C GLY A 68 -4.48 -22.05 -8.75
N TYR A 69 -5.48 -22.20 -7.86
CA TYR A 69 -6.37 -23.36 -7.84
C TYR A 69 -7.12 -23.52 -9.16
N LEU A 70 -7.62 -22.42 -9.75
CA LEU A 70 -8.34 -22.47 -11.01
C LEU A 70 -7.41 -22.87 -12.17
N ILE A 71 -6.18 -22.34 -12.24
CA ILE A 71 -5.17 -22.74 -13.23
C ILE A 71 -4.85 -24.23 -13.12
N ASP A 72 -4.61 -24.71 -11.91
CA ASP A 72 -4.29 -26.12 -11.66
C ASP A 72 -5.45 -27.05 -12.03
N ARG A 73 -6.67 -26.67 -11.67
CA ARG A 73 -7.89 -27.37 -12.07
C ARG A 73 -8.09 -27.38 -13.58
N PHE A 74 -7.77 -26.27 -14.26
CA PHE A 74 -7.76 -26.19 -15.73
C PHE A 74 -6.76 -27.15 -16.37
N HIS A 75 -5.59 -27.35 -15.75
CA HIS A 75 -4.59 -28.26 -16.27
C HIS A 75 -4.97 -29.73 -16.07
N ARG A 76 -5.58 -30.07 -14.92
CA ARG A 76 -6.01 -31.44 -14.60
C ARG A 76 -7.30 -31.86 -15.32
N GLN A 77 -8.29 -30.97 -15.43
CA GLN A 77 -9.59 -31.29 -16.02
C GLN A 77 -9.59 -30.94 -17.52
N ILE A 78 -9.03 -31.86 -18.33
CA ILE A 78 -9.04 -31.82 -19.81
C ILE A 78 -10.43 -32.18 -20.39
N LEU A 79 -11.48 -32.32 -19.57
CA LEU A 79 -12.81 -32.72 -20.04
C LEU A 79 -13.69 -31.50 -20.38
N ILE A 80 -14.07 -31.40 -21.66
CA ILE A 80 -14.88 -30.34 -22.29
C ILE A 80 -16.20 -30.02 -21.54
N LYS A 81 -16.71 -30.95 -20.71
CA LYS A 81 -17.97 -30.81 -19.99
C LYS A 81 -17.90 -29.90 -18.74
N GLU A 82 -16.72 -29.71 -18.13
CA GLU A 82 -16.54 -28.84 -16.94
C GLU A 82 -16.02 -27.42 -17.28
N GLY A 83 -15.68 -27.14 -18.55
CA GLY A 83 -15.17 -25.83 -18.95
C GLY A 83 -16.12 -24.65 -18.66
N ARG A 84 -17.44 -24.91 -18.65
CA ARG A 84 -18.46 -23.90 -18.34
C ARG A 84 -18.43 -23.45 -16.87
N SER A 85 -18.28 -24.38 -15.93
CA SER A 85 -18.27 -24.05 -14.50
C SER A 85 -16.99 -23.29 -14.13
N LEU A 86 -15.84 -23.69 -14.69
CA LEU A 86 -14.57 -22.99 -14.50
C LEU A 86 -14.61 -21.54 -14.99
N LEU A 87 -15.25 -21.28 -16.13
CA LEU A 87 -15.35 -19.93 -16.67
C LEU A 87 -16.28 -19.02 -15.85
N VAL A 88 -17.32 -19.59 -15.24
CA VAL A 88 -18.18 -18.88 -14.28
C VAL A 88 -17.38 -18.54 -13.02
N SER A 89 -16.67 -19.51 -12.45
CA SER A 89 -15.81 -19.28 -11.27
C SER A 89 -14.74 -18.22 -11.53
N TYR A 90 -14.09 -18.24 -12.71
CA TYR A 90 -13.19 -17.16 -13.11
C TYR A 90 -13.90 -15.80 -13.12
N GLY A 91 -15.08 -15.71 -13.74
CA GLY A 91 -15.85 -14.48 -13.83
C GLY A 91 -16.21 -13.90 -12.46
N GLU A 92 -16.54 -14.76 -11.50
CA GLU A 92 -16.82 -14.40 -10.10
C GLU A 92 -15.57 -13.89 -9.38
N ILE A 93 -14.43 -14.60 -9.49
CA ILE A 93 -13.16 -14.16 -8.89
C ILE A 93 -12.72 -12.81 -9.49
N ALA A 94 -12.78 -12.67 -10.82
CA ALA A 94 -12.44 -11.42 -11.50
C ALA A 94 -13.40 -10.27 -11.14
N LYS A 95 -14.69 -10.56 -10.89
CA LYS A 95 -15.65 -9.57 -10.38
C LYS A 95 -15.31 -9.15 -8.96
N SER A 96 -14.95 -10.10 -8.08
CA SER A 96 -14.52 -9.82 -6.71
C SER A 96 -13.26 -8.92 -6.71
N MET A 97 -12.25 -9.28 -7.49
CA MET A 97 -11.02 -8.48 -7.66
C MET A 97 -11.31 -7.05 -8.11
N ARG A 98 -12.25 -6.85 -9.05
CA ARG A 98 -12.67 -5.50 -9.49
C ARG A 98 -13.43 -4.71 -8.42
N ASN A 99 -14.24 -5.38 -7.60
CA ASN A 99 -14.93 -4.72 -6.49
C ASN A 99 -13.91 -4.26 -5.43
N ILE A 100 -12.95 -5.12 -5.11
CA ILE A 100 -11.83 -4.83 -4.21
C ILE A 100 -11.02 -3.64 -4.73
N ASP A 101 -10.67 -3.63 -6.03
CA ASP A 101 -10.00 -2.49 -6.66
C ASP A 101 -10.82 -1.19 -6.53
N LYS A 102 -12.12 -1.25 -6.82
CA LYS A 102 -13.00 -0.07 -6.70
C LYS A 102 -13.03 0.53 -5.29
N GLU A 103 -13.10 -0.30 -4.27
CA GLU A 103 -13.26 0.16 -2.89
C GLU A 103 -11.92 0.52 -2.23
N LEU A 104 -10.87 -0.27 -2.49
CA LEU A 104 -9.60 -0.16 -1.77
C LEU A 104 -8.54 0.62 -2.54
N SER A 105 -8.67 0.85 -3.85
CA SER A 105 -7.64 1.53 -4.65
C SER A 105 -7.25 2.91 -4.13
N LEU A 106 -8.22 3.70 -3.63
CA LEU A 106 -7.96 5.01 -3.05
C LEU A 106 -7.27 4.91 -1.67
N PRO A 107 -7.80 4.15 -0.68
CA PRO A 107 -7.11 3.91 0.58
C PRO A 107 -5.66 3.43 0.41
N ILE A 108 -5.43 2.47 -0.49
CA ILE A 108 -4.10 1.93 -0.78
C ILE A 108 -3.18 3.02 -1.34
N PHE A 109 -3.70 3.84 -2.26
CA PHE A 109 -2.95 4.97 -2.81
C PHE A 109 -2.53 5.96 -1.72
N SER A 110 -3.45 6.36 -0.85
CA SER A 110 -3.14 7.24 0.29
C SER A 110 -2.08 6.61 1.22
N ILE A 111 -2.20 5.32 1.49
CA ILE A 111 -1.24 4.57 2.32
C ILE A 111 0.16 4.58 1.71
N ILE A 112 0.27 4.33 0.40
CA ILE A 112 1.55 4.35 -0.30
C ILE A 112 2.19 5.73 -0.23
N ILE A 113 1.43 6.80 -0.43
CA ILE A 113 1.95 8.17 -0.30
C ILE A 113 2.44 8.42 1.13
N VAL A 114 1.67 8.03 2.14
CA VAL A 114 2.05 8.20 3.55
C VAL A 114 3.35 7.44 3.86
N ASN A 115 3.49 6.20 3.38
CA ASN A 115 4.73 5.44 3.51
C ASN A 115 5.91 6.13 2.82
N MET A 116 5.74 6.60 1.59
CA MET A 116 6.79 7.31 0.85
C MET A 116 7.23 8.59 1.55
N VAL A 117 6.29 9.40 2.04
CA VAL A 117 6.58 10.60 2.81
C VAL A 117 7.27 10.25 4.13
N GLY A 118 6.84 9.19 4.81
CA GLY A 118 7.45 8.69 6.04
C GLY A 118 8.89 8.24 5.84
N LEU A 119 9.15 7.44 4.79
CA LEU A 119 10.48 6.98 4.40
C LEU A 119 11.41 8.14 4.05
N PHE A 120 10.93 9.07 3.23
CA PHE A 120 11.69 10.23 2.83
C PHE A 120 12.05 11.11 4.03
N TRP A 121 11.09 11.39 4.91
CA TRP A 121 11.34 12.21 6.10
C TRP A 121 12.24 11.51 7.12
N GLY A 122 12.12 10.17 7.24
CA GLY A 122 13.00 9.34 8.04
C GLY A 122 14.44 9.38 7.54
N GLY A 123 14.63 9.17 6.23
CA GLY A 123 15.93 9.26 5.57
C GLY A 123 16.56 10.65 5.68
N TYR A 124 15.77 11.70 5.44
CA TYR A 124 16.21 13.09 5.59
C TYR A 124 16.73 13.37 7.01
N ARG A 125 15.96 13.00 8.05
CA ARG A 125 16.41 13.20 9.43
C ARG A 125 17.68 12.43 9.76
N LEU A 126 17.82 11.22 9.20
CA LEU A 126 19.00 10.39 9.42
C LEU A 126 20.25 10.99 8.76
N ALA A 127 20.10 11.56 7.57
CA ALA A 127 21.20 12.15 6.80
C ALA A 127 21.69 13.50 7.36
N PHE A 128 20.77 14.38 7.77
CA PHE A 128 21.12 15.78 8.07
C PHE A 128 21.24 16.12 9.55
N ARG A 129 20.80 15.26 10.49
CA ARG A 129 20.95 15.55 11.92
C ARG A 129 22.21 14.90 12.49
N THR A 130 23.20 15.74 12.77
CA THR A 130 24.53 15.36 13.28
C THR A 130 24.56 14.96 14.76
N HIS A 131 23.63 15.45 15.58
CA HIS A 131 23.58 15.17 17.02
C HIS A 131 22.31 14.44 17.43
N MET A 132 22.28 13.12 17.25
CA MET A 132 21.15 12.27 17.62
C MET A 132 21.61 11.22 18.62
N SER A 133 20.81 10.97 19.65
CA SER A 133 21.10 9.87 20.59
C SER A 133 20.94 8.52 19.89
N THR A 134 21.74 7.53 20.27
CA THR A 134 21.68 6.17 19.70
C THR A 134 20.26 5.58 19.77
N LYS A 135 19.53 5.84 20.87
CA LYS A 135 18.14 5.42 21.03
C LYS A 135 17.22 6.03 19.97
N TYR A 136 17.40 7.31 19.65
CA TYR A 136 16.61 7.99 18.64
C TYR A 136 16.92 7.46 17.23
N ILE A 137 18.20 7.20 16.93
CA ILE A 137 18.60 6.61 15.64
C ILE A 137 17.96 5.23 15.45
N ILE A 138 18.04 4.35 16.47
CA ILE A 138 17.41 3.02 16.42
C ILE A 138 15.90 3.15 16.16
N SER A 139 15.22 4.04 16.87
CA SER A 139 13.79 4.29 16.69
C SER A 139 13.45 4.81 15.28
N LEU A 140 14.30 5.66 14.71
CA LEU A 140 14.10 6.21 13.37
C LEU A 140 14.28 5.15 12.30
N VAL A 141 15.34 4.33 12.42
CA VAL A 141 15.61 3.21 11.51
C VAL A 141 14.51 2.16 11.62
N SER A 142 14.02 1.84 12.82
CA SER A 142 12.91 0.90 12.98
C SER A 142 11.61 1.44 12.39
N ALA A 143 11.33 2.73 12.52
CA ALA A 143 10.16 3.33 11.89
C ALA A 143 10.27 3.29 10.36
N ALA A 144 11.43 3.64 9.82
CA ALA A 144 11.69 3.58 8.38
C ALA A 144 11.59 2.14 7.84
N SER A 145 12.13 1.15 8.55
CA SER A 145 12.00 -0.25 8.15
C SER A 145 10.54 -0.72 8.18
N CYS A 146 9.74 -0.33 9.17
CA CYS A 146 8.30 -0.63 9.20
C CYS A 146 7.56 -0.05 7.98
N TYR A 147 7.76 1.23 7.65
CA TYR A 147 7.15 1.84 6.47
C TYR A 147 7.57 1.14 5.18
N LEU A 148 8.84 0.75 5.08
CA LEU A 148 9.38 0.03 3.95
C LEU A 148 8.73 -1.36 3.81
N THR A 149 8.63 -2.10 4.92
CA THR A 149 7.99 -3.42 4.94
C THR A 149 6.52 -3.32 4.54
N PHE A 150 5.76 -2.35 5.06
CA PHE A 150 4.37 -2.16 4.66
C PHE A 150 4.22 -1.79 3.19
N GLN A 151 5.07 -0.88 2.69
CA GLN A 151 5.10 -0.51 1.29
C GLN A 151 5.33 -1.73 0.38
N LEU A 152 6.35 -2.53 0.69
CA LEU A 152 6.68 -3.74 -0.05
C LEU A 152 5.55 -4.76 0.03
N LEU A 153 4.97 -4.97 1.21
CA LEU A 153 3.93 -5.96 1.43
C LEU A 153 2.69 -5.67 0.57
N ILE A 154 2.25 -4.41 0.49
CA ILE A 154 1.12 -3.99 -0.35
C ILE A 154 1.45 -4.20 -1.82
N MET A 155 2.57 -3.62 -2.27
CA MET A 155 2.94 -3.58 -3.69
C MET A 155 3.25 -4.96 -4.26
N ILE A 156 3.99 -5.79 -3.52
CA ILE A 156 4.30 -7.17 -3.92
C ILE A 156 3.02 -8.00 -3.98
N SER A 157 2.15 -7.89 -2.96
CA SER A 157 0.88 -8.63 -2.94
C SER A 157 -0.01 -8.26 -4.12
N ALA A 158 -0.11 -6.97 -4.44
CA ALA A 158 -0.90 -6.52 -5.57
C ALA A 158 -0.30 -6.95 -6.92
N CYS A 159 1.01 -6.77 -7.10
CA CYS A 159 1.74 -7.15 -8.31
C CYS A 159 1.60 -8.65 -8.60
N MET A 160 1.84 -9.49 -7.60
CA MET A 160 1.69 -10.96 -7.72
C MET A 160 0.24 -11.35 -8.06
N THR A 161 -0.75 -10.63 -7.54
CA THR A 161 -2.16 -10.88 -7.88
C THR A 161 -2.46 -10.52 -9.33
N ASN A 162 -1.93 -9.39 -9.81
CA ASN A 162 -2.07 -8.97 -11.20
C ASN A 162 -1.41 -9.96 -12.16
N GLU A 163 -0.19 -10.43 -11.84
CA GLU A 163 0.49 -11.44 -12.63
C GLU A 163 -0.29 -12.76 -12.70
N MET A 164 -0.88 -13.20 -11.57
CA MET A 164 -1.72 -14.40 -11.55
C MET A 164 -3.01 -14.21 -12.35
N ALA A 165 -3.64 -13.04 -12.27
CA ALA A 165 -4.81 -12.69 -13.08
C ALA A 165 -4.50 -12.65 -14.58
N GLU A 166 -3.31 -12.18 -14.96
CA GLU A 166 -2.84 -12.19 -16.34
C GLU A 166 -2.50 -13.61 -16.83
N LYS A 167 -1.81 -14.40 -16.00
CA LYS A 167 -1.45 -15.80 -16.31
C LYS A 167 -2.67 -16.66 -16.56
N ILE A 168 -3.72 -16.49 -15.76
CA ILE A 168 -4.96 -17.24 -15.97
C ILE A 168 -5.70 -16.76 -17.23
N LYS A 169 -5.69 -15.45 -17.49
CA LYS A 169 -6.28 -14.87 -18.71
C LYS A 169 -5.59 -15.40 -19.96
N SER A 170 -4.26 -15.46 -19.98
CA SER A 170 -3.50 -16.01 -21.10
C SER A 170 -3.73 -17.52 -21.26
N THR A 171 -3.80 -18.27 -20.15
CA THR A 171 -4.15 -19.70 -20.17
C THR A 171 -5.54 -19.94 -20.80
N LEU A 172 -6.54 -19.14 -20.40
CA LEU A 172 -7.89 -19.19 -20.97
C LEU A 172 -7.91 -18.86 -22.46
N LEU A 173 -7.13 -17.86 -22.90
CA LEU A 173 -7.03 -17.48 -24.32
C LEU A 173 -6.33 -18.57 -25.15
N CYS A 174 -5.26 -19.17 -24.65
CA CYS A 174 -4.59 -20.30 -25.31
C CYS A 174 -5.54 -21.50 -25.45
N MET A 175 -6.46 -21.70 -24.50
CA MET A 175 -7.45 -22.79 -24.56
C MET A 175 -8.74 -22.39 -25.27
N LYS A 176 -8.84 -21.18 -25.86
CA LYS A 176 -10.05 -20.66 -26.51
C LYS A 176 -10.65 -21.60 -27.55
N TYR A 177 -9.85 -22.41 -28.24
CA TYR A 177 -10.32 -23.35 -29.26
C TYR A 177 -10.92 -24.65 -28.71
N ARG A 178 -10.74 -24.93 -27.41
CA ARG A 178 -11.30 -26.12 -26.76
C ARG A 178 -12.68 -25.88 -26.15
N PHE A 179 -13.12 -24.62 -26.07
CA PHE A 179 -14.45 -24.29 -25.58
C PHE A 179 -15.49 -24.43 -26.70
N PRO A 180 -16.71 -24.88 -26.36
CA PRO A 180 -17.81 -24.90 -27.31
C PRO A 180 -18.11 -23.48 -27.86
N PRO A 181 -18.59 -23.38 -29.11
CA PRO A 181 -18.73 -22.10 -29.81
C PRO A 181 -19.66 -21.10 -29.09
N ASP A 182 -20.66 -21.58 -28.34
CA ASP A 182 -21.55 -20.76 -27.50
C ASP A 182 -20.80 -19.93 -26.45
N LEU A 183 -19.84 -20.55 -25.76
CA LEU A 183 -18.99 -19.95 -24.72
C LEU A 183 -17.83 -19.14 -25.30
N ARG A 184 -17.33 -19.56 -26.47
CA ARG A 184 -16.17 -18.96 -27.15
C ARG A 184 -16.40 -17.51 -27.56
N GLU A 185 -17.62 -17.19 -27.99
CA GLU A 185 -17.95 -15.88 -28.55
C GLU A 185 -18.46 -14.88 -27.53
N THR A 186 -19.25 -15.32 -26.54
CA THR A 186 -19.91 -14.41 -25.59
C THR A 186 -19.05 -14.17 -24.35
N LYS A 187 -18.83 -15.21 -23.54
CA LYS A 187 -18.13 -15.07 -22.25
C LYS A 187 -16.64 -14.84 -22.42
N LEU A 188 -15.99 -15.44 -23.41
CA LEU A 188 -14.56 -15.26 -23.61
C LEU A 188 -14.22 -13.87 -24.19
N LYS A 189 -15.10 -13.28 -25.00
CA LYS A 189 -14.97 -11.87 -25.39
C LYS A 189 -15.16 -10.95 -24.18
N GLU A 190 -16.14 -11.22 -23.32
CA GLU A 190 -16.37 -10.42 -22.11
C GLU A 190 -15.20 -10.50 -21.12
N VAL A 191 -14.61 -11.69 -20.96
CA VAL A 191 -13.37 -11.93 -20.19
C VAL A 191 -12.16 -11.24 -20.82
N SER A 192 -12.05 -11.25 -22.15
CA SER A 192 -10.97 -10.58 -22.88
C SER A 192 -11.05 -9.06 -22.74
N LEU A 193 -12.27 -8.50 -22.79
CA LEU A 193 -12.55 -7.06 -22.74
C LEU A 193 -12.52 -6.46 -21.34
N LYS A 194 -12.93 -7.20 -20.29
CA LYS A 194 -12.89 -6.68 -18.91
C LYS A 194 -11.54 -6.96 -18.27
N GLU A 195 -10.67 -5.96 -18.23
CA GLU A 195 -9.44 -6.03 -17.43
C GLU A 195 -9.79 -6.16 -15.94
N SER A 196 -9.27 -7.21 -15.29
CA SER A 196 -9.26 -7.38 -13.85
C SER A 196 -7.83 -7.17 -13.37
N LYS A 197 -7.47 -5.92 -13.12
CA LYS A 197 -6.17 -5.49 -12.59
C LYS A 197 -6.41 -4.67 -11.34
N LEU A 198 -5.60 -4.89 -10.32
CA LEU A 198 -5.50 -4.02 -9.15
C LEU A 198 -4.67 -2.80 -9.54
N THR A 199 -5.22 -1.64 -9.25
CA THR A 199 -4.69 -0.34 -9.63
C THR A 199 -4.55 0.57 -8.41
N LEU A 200 -3.62 1.50 -8.51
CA LEU A 200 -3.51 2.62 -7.60
C LEU A 200 -4.40 3.74 -8.11
N TRP A 201 -5.59 3.83 -7.50
CA TRP A 201 -6.63 4.80 -7.82
C TRP A 201 -6.96 4.88 -9.33
N LYS A 202 -6.90 3.76 -10.07
CA LYS A 202 -7.02 3.71 -11.55
C LYS A 202 -5.99 4.53 -12.35
N ILE A 203 -5.04 5.19 -11.69
CA ILE A 203 -4.01 6.01 -12.34
C ILE A 203 -2.86 5.10 -12.79
N TYR A 204 -2.44 4.17 -11.93
CA TYR A 204 -1.34 3.25 -12.20
C TYR A 204 -1.75 1.80 -11.97
N VAL A 205 -1.36 0.92 -12.89
CA VAL A 205 -1.45 -0.53 -12.67
C VAL A 205 -0.34 -0.93 -11.70
N MET A 206 -0.66 -1.73 -10.68
CA MET A 206 0.37 -2.23 -9.75
C MET A 206 1.18 -3.33 -10.41
N ASP A 207 2.38 -2.99 -10.86
CA ASP A 207 3.35 -3.88 -11.49
C ASP A 207 4.75 -3.76 -10.86
N ARG A 208 5.68 -4.59 -11.33
CA ARG A 208 7.07 -4.55 -10.86
C ARG A 208 7.78 -3.24 -11.23
N SER A 209 7.37 -2.59 -12.32
CA SER A 209 8.00 -1.36 -12.79
C SER A 209 7.68 -0.18 -11.85
N LEU A 210 6.46 -0.10 -11.34
CA LEU A 210 6.04 0.91 -10.39
C LEU A 210 6.79 0.79 -9.06
N LEU A 211 7.02 -0.43 -8.58
CA LEU A 211 7.87 -0.71 -7.43
C LEU A 211 9.27 -0.11 -7.61
N ILE A 212 9.94 -0.45 -8.72
CA ILE A 212 11.29 0.03 -9.03
C ILE A 212 11.31 1.55 -9.17
N THR A 213 10.28 2.12 -9.80
CA THR A 213 10.14 3.57 -9.98
C THR A 213 10.03 4.28 -8.64
N CYS A 214 9.19 3.79 -7.72
CA CYS A 214 9.09 4.36 -6.37
C CYS A 214 10.44 4.35 -5.63
N PHE A 215 11.18 3.24 -5.67
CA PHE A 215 12.52 3.17 -5.09
C PHE A 215 13.51 4.12 -5.75
N GLY A 216 13.51 4.16 -7.08
CA GLY A 216 14.37 5.03 -7.87
C GLY A 216 14.10 6.50 -7.55
N THR A 217 12.84 6.91 -7.43
CA THR A 217 12.47 8.29 -7.05
C THR A 217 12.93 8.61 -5.63
N LEU A 218 12.71 7.72 -4.65
CA LEU A 218 13.16 7.92 -3.28
C LEU A 218 14.68 8.10 -3.21
N LEU A 219 15.44 7.27 -3.92
CA LEU A 219 16.90 7.35 -3.99
C LEU A 219 17.36 8.63 -4.69
N THR A 220 16.77 8.96 -5.84
CA THR A 220 17.14 10.14 -6.64
C THR A 220 16.91 11.43 -5.84
N TYR A 221 15.73 11.58 -5.22
CA TYR A 221 15.45 12.73 -4.38
C TYR A 221 16.29 12.73 -3.10
N GLY A 222 16.61 11.56 -2.54
CA GLY A 222 17.54 11.44 -1.42
C GLY A 222 18.93 11.95 -1.76
N ILE A 223 19.48 11.55 -2.91
CA ILE A 223 20.80 12.01 -3.40
C ILE A 223 20.76 13.51 -3.67
N LEU A 224 19.76 13.99 -4.42
CA LEU A 224 19.66 15.40 -4.81
C LEU A 224 19.67 16.34 -3.60
N ILE A 225 18.92 15.98 -2.55
CA ILE A 225 18.90 16.75 -1.31
C ILE A 225 20.21 16.59 -0.55
N GLY A 226 20.76 15.38 -0.50
CA GLY A 226 22.09 15.08 0.05
C GLY A 226 23.16 16.02 -0.50
N THR A 227 23.20 16.16 -1.83
CA THR A 227 24.20 16.99 -2.52
C THR A 227 23.94 18.49 -2.41
N LEU A 228 22.67 18.93 -2.36
CA LEU A 228 22.33 20.36 -2.24
C LEU A 228 22.47 20.89 -0.79
N GLY A 229 22.38 20.01 0.21
CA GLY A 229 22.47 20.40 1.62
C GLY A 229 23.88 20.60 2.16
N GLU A 230 24.93 20.30 1.40
CA GLU A 230 26.33 20.59 1.78
C GLU A 230 26.74 22.04 1.52
N GLU A 231 25.98 22.79 0.71
CA GLU A 231 26.30 24.18 0.34
C GLU A 231 25.55 25.25 1.18
N SER A 232 24.83 24.86 2.24
CA SER A 232 24.06 25.75 3.12
C SER A 232 24.45 25.62 4.59
#